data_AF-A0A3P9CE97-F1
#
_entry.id   AF-A0A3P9CE97-F1
#
_cell.length_a   1.000
_cell.length_b   1.000
_cell.length_c   1.000
_cell.angle_alpha   90.00
_cell.angle_beta   90.00
_cell.angle_gamma   90.00
#
_symmetry.space_group_name_H-M   'P 1'
#
loop_
_entity.id
_entity.type
_entity.pdbx_description
1 polymer ?
#
loop_
_entity_poly.entity_id
_entity_poly.type
_entity_poly.pdbx_seq_one_letter_code
_entity_poly.pdbx_strand_id
1 'polypeptide(L)'
;LRLKCPVCGSQCKMSLTCLAFLTAKMKAEKQQVKEILQPLQETENGFIKELEFYLSQRDVTELRRRELLHKHWTEHVWFPIQQRVKAHVSSCPEAKRRHNLYNHYLHVCDSKGNVFLETYDPQEYDPLLLNIKMQQVNNQVTSVT
;
A
#
# COMPACT_ATOMS: atom_id res chain seq x y z
N LEU A 1 1.82 34.15 59.87
CA LEU A 1 2.88 33.13 60.07
C LEU A 1 4.24 33.84 60.03
N ARG A 2 4.98 33.93 61.14
CA ARG A 2 6.35 34.47 61.15
C ARG A 2 7.31 33.32 60.80
N LEU A 3 8.07 33.49 59.73
CA LEU A 3 9.10 32.55 59.29
C LEU A 3 10.48 33.14 59.61
N LYS A 4 11.48 32.29 59.79
CA LYS A 4 12.86 32.72 60.07
C LYS A 4 13.43 33.36 58.80
N CYS A 5 13.78 34.65 58.84
CA CYS A 5 14.27 35.33 57.63
C CYS A 5 15.74 34.95 57.36
N PRO A 6 16.07 34.40 56.18
CA PRO A 6 17.44 34.03 55.83
C PRO A 6 18.43 35.20 55.75
N VAL A 7 17.97 36.45 55.68
CA VAL A 7 18.83 37.65 55.58
C VAL A 7 19.26 38.17 56.96
N CYS A 8 18.38 38.13 57.97
CA CYS A 8 18.66 38.70 59.30
C CYS A 8 18.54 37.71 60.46
N GLY A 9 18.26 36.43 60.18
CA GLY A 9 18.26 35.32 61.16
C GLY A 9 17.11 35.28 62.17
N SER A 10 16.29 36.34 62.24
CA SER A 10 15.22 36.55 63.23
C SER A 10 13.83 36.15 62.70
N GLN A 11 12.87 35.88 63.61
CA GLN A 11 11.47 35.63 63.26
C GLN A 11 10.72 36.95 63.05
N CYS A 12 10.58 37.36 61.78
CA CYS A 12 9.94 38.62 61.39
C CYS A 12 8.83 38.39 60.35
N LYS A 13 8.00 39.42 60.11
CA LYS A 13 7.16 39.46 58.90
C LYS A 13 8.11 39.62 57.72
N MET A 14 7.99 38.75 56.71
CA MET A 14 8.90 38.73 55.56
C MET A 14 9.00 40.11 54.92
N SER A 15 10.18 40.73 54.98
CA SER A 15 10.43 41.99 54.29
C SER A 15 10.49 41.77 52.77
N LEU A 16 10.23 42.83 52.00
CA LEU A 16 10.34 42.80 50.53
C LEU A 16 11.71 42.26 50.07
N THR A 17 12.77 42.63 50.79
CA THR A 17 14.15 42.19 50.57
C THR A 17 14.35 40.69 50.82
N CYS A 18 13.73 40.16 51.89
CA CYS A 18 13.82 38.75 52.24
C CYS A 18 13.05 37.87 51.22
N LEU A 19 11.94 38.38 50.67
CA LEU A 19 11.23 37.75 49.55
C LEU A 19 12.07 37.75 48.28
N ALA A 20 12.65 38.91 47.91
CA ALA A 20 13.50 39.04 46.72
C ALA A 20 14.65 38.03 46.73
N PHE A 21 15.35 37.89 47.86
CA PHE A 21 16.42 36.92 48.06
C PHE A 21 15.95 35.47 47.82
N LEU A 22 14.82 35.07 48.39
CA LEU A 22 14.26 33.72 48.21
C LEU A 22 13.88 33.46 46.74
N THR A 23 13.27 34.43 46.06
CA THR A 23 12.99 34.31 44.62
C THR A 23 14.25 34.19 43.79
N ALA A 24 15.31 34.92 44.12
CA ALA A 24 16.60 34.82 43.42
C ALA A 24 17.22 33.44 43.61
N LYS A 25 17.22 32.92 44.84
CA LYS A 25 17.71 31.57 45.14
C LYS A 25 16.92 30.48 44.39
N MET A 26 15.60 30.55 44.40
CA MET A 26 14.73 29.62 43.68
C MET A 26 14.99 29.65 42.17
N LYS A 27 15.20 30.84 41.59
CA LYS A 27 15.55 30.98 40.17
C LYS A 27 16.90 30.37 39.85
N ALA A 28 17.91 30.55 40.72
CA ALA A 28 19.22 29.97 40.55
C ALA A 28 19.18 28.42 40.64
N GLU A 29 18.47 27.87 41.62
CA GLU A 29 18.29 26.42 41.76
C GLU A 29 17.53 25.84 40.55
N LYS A 30 16.47 26.52 40.08
CA LYS A 30 15.75 26.13 38.86
C LYS A 30 16.67 26.13 37.63
N GLN A 31 17.58 27.09 37.54
CA GLN A 31 18.51 27.20 36.43
C GLN A 31 19.56 26.07 36.47
N GLN A 32 20.10 25.75 37.65
CA GLN A 32 20.99 24.59 37.81
C GLN A 32 20.32 23.28 37.40
N VAL A 33 19.06 23.06 37.81
CA VAL A 33 18.32 21.85 37.43
C VAL A 33 18.17 21.75 35.91
N LYS A 34 17.91 22.87 35.23
CA LYS A 34 17.85 22.90 33.76
C LYS A 34 19.18 22.58 33.12
N GLU A 35 20.27 23.14 33.62
CA GLU A 35 21.62 22.90 33.10
C GLU A 35 22.04 21.43 33.24
N ILE A 36 21.62 20.77 34.33
CA ILE A 36 21.84 19.34 34.52
C ILE A 36 20.95 18.48 33.60
N LEU A 37 19.70 18.89 33.39
CA LEU A 37 18.74 18.12 32.58
C LEU A 37 18.95 18.27 31.07
N GLN A 38 19.42 19.44 30.62
CA GLN A 38 19.64 19.74 29.21
C GLN A 38 20.48 18.67 28.46
N PRO A 39 21.68 18.26 28.93
CA PRO A 39 22.48 17.26 28.22
C PRO A 39 21.80 15.89 28.17
N LEU A 40 21.02 15.52 29.18
CA LEU A 40 20.23 14.29 29.16
C LEU A 40 19.15 14.36 28.07
N GLN A 41 18.45 15.48 27.99
CA GLN A 41 17.41 15.70 26.97
C GLN A 41 18.01 15.75 25.55
N GLU A 42 19.19 16.35 25.38
CA GLU A 42 19.90 16.35 24.10
C GLU A 42 20.33 14.94 23.68
N THR A 43 20.79 14.13 24.64
CA THR A 43 21.18 12.74 24.41
C THR A 43 19.96 11.90 24.01
N GLU A 44 18.83 12.04 24.70
CA GLU A 44 17.57 11.37 24.38
C GLU A 44 17.08 11.75 22.97
N ASN A 45 17.06 13.04 22.66
CA ASN A 45 16.67 13.53 21.34
C ASN A 45 17.61 13.04 20.23
N GLY A 46 18.92 12.97 20.50
CA GLY A 46 19.90 12.43 19.57
C GLY A 46 19.64 10.96 19.27
N PHE A 47 19.41 10.15 20.30
CA PHE A 47 19.10 8.74 20.17
C PHE A 47 17.79 8.49 19.40
N ILE A 48 16.73 9.26 19.69
CA ILE A 48 15.46 9.17 18.95
C ILE A 48 15.67 9.45 17.45
N LYS A 49 16.41 10.51 17.11
CA LYS A 49 16.70 10.84 15.70
C LYS A 49 17.50 9.75 14.99
N GLU A 50 18.46 9.14 15.68
CA GLU A 50 19.26 8.04 15.12
C GLU A 50 18.39 6.81 14.85
N LEU A 51 17.48 6.47 15.78
CA LEU A 51 16.51 5.39 15.59
C LEU A 51 15.56 5.68 14.43
N GLU A 52 14.99 6.87 14.35
CA GLU A 52 14.12 7.28 13.24
C GLU A 52 14.86 7.18 11.90
N PHE A 53 16.11 7.64 11.84
CA PHE A 53 16.95 7.51 10.67
C PHE A 53 17.17 6.05 10.29
N TYR A 54 17.55 5.19 11.24
CA TYR A 54 17.76 3.77 10.97
C TYR A 54 16.50 3.06 10.46
N LEU A 55 15.35 3.34 11.08
CA LEU A 55 14.07 2.77 10.66
C LEU A 55 13.69 3.22 9.24
N SER A 56 13.86 4.51 8.94
CA SER A 56 13.59 5.05 7.60
C SER A 56 14.47 4.38 6.53
N GLN A 57 15.76 4.19 6.81
CA GLN A 57 16.68 3.53 5.88
C GLN A 57 16.36 2.05 5.67
N ARG A 58 15.95 1.34 6.74
CA ARG A 58 15.49 -0.03 6.64
C ARG A 58 14.26 -0.12 5.73
N ASP A 59 13.28 0.77 5.92
CA ASP A 59 12.04 0.75 5.16
C ASP A 59 12.28 1.05 3.66
N VAL A 60 13.18 1.99 3.34
CA VAL A 60 13.62 2.25 1.96
C VAL A 60 14.29 1.02 1.35
N THR A 61 15.17 0.36 2.10
CA THR A 61 15.90 -0.83 1.64
C THR A 61 14.95 -2.01 1.40
N GLU A 62 14.00 -2.23 2.31
CA GLU A 62 12.97 -3.26 2.18
C GLU A 62 12.05 -3.01 0.99
N LEU A 63 11.64 -1.76 0.78
CA LEU A 63 10.87 -1.38 -0.40
C LEU A 63 11.65 -1.71 -1.68
N ARG A 64 12.92 -1.30 -1.73
CA ARG A 64 13.78 -1.58 -2.89
C ARG A 64 13.96 -3.07 -3.14
N ARG A 65 14.12 -3.86 -2.09
CA ARG A 65 14.23 -5.32 -2.17
C ARG A 65 12.95 -5.92 -2.77
N ARG A 66 11.77 -5.49 -2.31
CA ARG A 66 10.48 -5.95 -2.83
C ARG A 66 10.28 -5.60 -4.30
N GLU A 67 10.62 -4.38 -4.70
CA GLU A 67 10.57 -3.95 -6.11
C GLU A 67 11.45 -4.83 -7.00
N LEU A 68 12.69 -5.08 -6.59
CA LEU A 68 13.63 -5.90 -7.35
C LEU A 68 13.16 -7.36 -7.45
N LEU A 69 12.61 -7.93 -6.37
CA LEU A 69 12.03 -9.27 -6.38
C LEU A 69 10.84 -9.35 -7.32
N HIS A 70 9.93 -8.38 -7.26
CA HIS A 70 8.78 -8.32 -8.16
C HIS A 70 9.22 -8.20 -9.62
N LYS A 71 10.18 -7.31 -9.91
CA LYS A 71 10.76 -7.14 -11.24
C LYS A 71 11.36 -8.45 -11.75
N HIS A 72 12.22 -9.08 -10.95
CA HIS A 72 12.88 -10.32 -11.32
C HIS A 72 11.87 -11.44 -11.59
N TRP A 73 10.89 -11.62 -10.70
CA TRP A 73 9.83 -12.62 -10.90
C TRP A 73 9.00 -12.33 -12.16
N THR A 74 8.66 -11.05 -12.40
CA THR A 74 7.89 -10.65 -13.58
C THR A 74 8.65 -10.97 -14.86
N GLU A 75 9.94 -10.61 -14.92
CA GLU A 75 10.78 -10.80 -16.09
C GLU A 75 11.09 -12.27 -16.39
N HIS A 76 11.37 -13.06 -15.35
CA HIS A 76 11.91 -14.42 -15.51
C HIS A 76 10.84 -15.51 -15.38
N VAL A 77 9.68 -15.22 -14.80
CA VAL A 77 8.60 -16.19 -14.58
C VAL A 77 7.35 -15.77 -15.34
N TRP A 78 6.82 -14.57 -15.06
CA TRP A 78 5.55 -14.14 -15.63
C TRP A 78 5.61 -13.95 -17.14
N PHE A 79 6.54 -13.15 -17.66
CA PHE A 79 6.62 -12.89 -19.11
C PHE A 79 6.83 -14.17 -19.94
N PRO A 80 7.75 -15.09 -19.59
CA PRO A 80 7.92 -16.33 -20.34
C PRO A 80 6.66 -17.20 -20.36
N ILE A 81 5.96 -17.32 -19.22
CA ILE A 81 4.70 -18.07 -19.14
C ILE A 81 3.63 -17.40 -20.00
N GLN A 82 3.46 -16.08 -19.85
CA GLN A 82 2.48 -15.31 -20.61
C GLN A 82 2.73 -15.41 -22.11
N GLN A 83 3.99 -15.33 -22.55
CA GLN A 83 4.36 -15.46 -23.96
C GLN A 83 4.05 -16.86 -24.49
N ARG A 84 4.34 -17.92 -23.73
CA ARG A 84 4.00 -19.31 -24.10
C ARG A 84 2.49 -19.52 -24.23
N VAL A 85 1.72 -18.99 -23.27
CA VAL A 85 0.25 -19.05 -23.31
C VAL A 85 -0.28 -18.30 -24.53
N LYS A 86 0.19 -17.07 -24.77
CA LYS A 86 -0.21 -16.29 -25.96
C LYS A 86 0.15 -16.99 -27.26
N ALA A 87 1.34 -17.58 -27.35
CA ALA A 87 1.78 -18.33 -28.52
C ALA A 87 0.88 -19.56 -28.76
N HIS A 88 0.57 -20.31 -27.70
CA HIS A 88 -0.30 -21.49 -27.78
C HIS A 88 -1.74 -21.14 -28.20
N VAL A 89 -2.32 -20.09 -27.60
CA VAL A 89 -3.65 -19.58 -27.97
C VAL A 89 -3.64 -19.12 -29.43
N SER A 90 -2.57 -18.46 -29.88
CA SER A 90 -2.42 -18.02 -31.27
C SER A 90 -2.22 -19.17 -32.26
N SER A 91 -1.61 -20.28 -31.85
CA SER A 91 -1.44 -21.46 -32.70
C SER A 91 -2.69 -22.34 -32.76
N CYS A 92 -3.57 -22.27 -31.75
CA CYS A 92 -4.78 -23.08 -31.66
C CYS A 92 -5.91 -22.51 -32.55
N PRO A 93 -6.33 -23.20 -33.63
CA PRO A 93 -7.38 -22.69 -34.51
C PRO A 93 -8.72 -22.51 -33.79
N GLU A 94 -9.04 -23.40 -32.85
CA GLU A 94 -10.27 -23.34 -32.06
C GLU A 94 -10.27 -22.14 -31.10
N ALA A 95 -9.12 -21.79 -30.53
CA ALA A 95 -8.99 -20.61 -29.68
C ALA A 95 -9.14 -19.32 -30.50
N LYS A 96 -8.51 -19.24 -31.68
CA LYS A 96 -8.71 -18.14 -32.64
C LYS A 96 -10.18 -17.98 -33.05
N ARG A 97 -10.84 -19.09 -33.38
CA ARG A 97 -12.27 -19.09 -33.75
C ARG A 97 -13.15 -18.56 -32.63
N ARG A 98 -12.95 -19.03 -31.39
CA ARG A 98 -13.66 -18.55 -30.21
C ARG A 98 -13.41 -17.07 -29.94
N HIS A 99 -12.15 -16.63 -30.06
CA HIS A 99 -11.78 -15.24 -29.87
C HIS A 99 -12.44 -14.31 -30.89
N ASN A 100 -12.44 -14.69 -32.17
CA ASN A 100 -13.10 -13.91 -33.23
C ASN A 100 -14.60 -13.80 -33.02
N LEU A 101 -15.27 -14.89 -32.62
CA LEU A 101 -16.70 -14.84 -32.33
C LEU A 101 -17.02 -13.95 -31.14
N TYR A 102 -16.19 -13.99 -30.09
CA TYR A 102 -16.33 -13.11 -28.94
C TYR A 102 -16.14 -11.63 -29.31
N ASN A 103 -15.14 -11.31 -30.13
CA ASN A 103 -14.95 -9.95 -30.64
C ASN A 103 -16.13 -9.48 -31.50
N HIS A 104 -16.70 -10.37 -32.32
CA HIS A 104 -17.89 -10.08 -33.11
C HIS A 104 -19.10 -9.78 -32.22
N TYR A 105 -19.29 -10.56 -31.15
CA TYR A 105 -20.30 -10.29 -30.13
C TYR A 105 -20.11 -8.93 -29.47
N LEU A 106 -18.89 -8.60 -29.03
CA LEU A 106 -18.61 -7.30 -28.41
C LEU A 106 -18.91 -6.14 -29.36
N HIS A 107 -18.52 -6.25 -30.63
CA HIS A 107 -18.81 -5.22 -31.63
C HIS A 107 -20.32 -5.00 -31.83
N VAL A 108 -21.10 -6.09 -31.86
CA VAL A 108 -22.56 -6.01 -31.94
C VAL A 108 -23.12 -5.34 -30.67
N CYS A 109 -22.62 -5.71 -29.48
CA CYS A 109 -23.03 -5.07 -28.23
C CYS A 109 -22.71 -3.58 -28.17
N ASP A 110 -21.54 -3.17 -28.67
CA ASP A 110 -21.13 -1.76 -28.69
C ASP A 110 -21.97 -0.92 -29.67
N SER A 111 -22.45 -1.52 -30.76
CA SER A 111 -23.23 -0.83 -31.78
C SER A 111 -24.73 -0.77 -31.50
N LYS A 112 -25.31 -1.82 -30.90
CA LYS A 112 -26.76 -1.95 -30.69
C LYS A 112 -27.19 -1.99 -29.21
N GLY A 113 -26.25 -2.02 -28.28
CA GLY A 113 -26.52 -2.30 -26.87
C GLY A 113 -26.62 -3.80 -26.60
N ASN A 114 -27.17 -4.19 -25.45
CA ASN A 114 -27.22 -5.59 -25.05
C ASN A 114 -28.03 -6.46 -26.04
N VAL A 115 -27.44 -7.58 -26.46
CA VAL A 115 -28.10 -8.55 -27.34
C VAL A 115 -28.52 -9.78 -26.53
N PHE A 116 -29.81 -10.09 -26.58
CA PHE A 116 -30.38 -11.27 -25.94
C PHE A 116 -30.36 -12.48 -26.88
N LEU A 117 -30.13 -13.67 -26.33
CA LEU A 117 -30.11 -14.93 -27.10
C LEU A 117 -31.43 -15.25 -27.80
N GLU A 118 -32.53 -14.64 -27.36
CA GLU A 118 -33.88 -14.91 -27.88
C GLU A 118 -34.21 -14.07 -29.12
N THR A 119 -33.42 -13.03 -29.41
CA THR A 119 -33.72 -12.03 -30.44
C THR A 119 -32.51 -11.71 -31.33
N TYR A 120 -31.66 -12.71 -31.62
CA TYR A 120 -30.51 -12.52 -32.52
C TYR A 120 -30.92 -12.74 -33.99
N ASP A 121 -30.28 -12.00 -34.90
CA ASP A 121 -30.36 -12.25 -36.34
C ASP A 121 -29.12 -13.07 -36.78
N PRO A 122 -29.28 -14.31 -37.27
CA PRO A 122 -28.18 -15.14 -37.73
C PRO A 122 -27.37 -14.53 -38.89
N GLN A 123 -27.96 -13.62 -39.69
CA GLN A 123 -27.23 -12.91 -40.75
C GLN A 123 -26.27 -11.86 -40.19
N GLU A 124 -26.54 -11.37 -38.98
CA GLU A 124 -25.73 -10.37 -38.29
C GLU A 124 -24.71 -11.02 -37.36
N TYR A 125 -25.15 -11.95 -36.51
CA TYR A 125 -24.31 -12.69 -35.57
C TYR A 125 -24.98 -14.01 -35.19
N ASP A 126 -24.28 -15.13 -35.39
CA ASP A 126 -24.77 -16.46 -34.99
C ASP A 126 -24.06 -16.95 -33.71
N PRO A 127 -24.74 -16.95 -32.53
CA PRO A 127 -24.20 -17.44 -31.26
C PRO A 127 -23.95 -18.96 -31.26
N LEU A 128 -24.58 -19.72 -32.15
CA LEU A 128 -24.51 -21.18 -32.19
C LEU A 128 -23.32 -21.70 -32.99
N LEU A 129 -22.57 -20.82 -33.66
CA LEU A 129 -21.32 -21.19 -34.35
C LEU A 129 -20.35 -21.95 -33.44
N LEU A 130 -20.39 -21.73 -32.12
CA LEU A 130 -19.55 -22.49 -31.18
C LEU A 130 -19.94 -23.97 -31.04
N ASN A 131 -21.22 -24.30 -31.24
CA ASN A 131 -21.80 -25.60 -30.95
C ASN A 131 -21.86 -26.55 -32.15
N ILE A 132 -21.56 -26.08 -33.38
CA ILE A 132 -21.67 -26.89 -34.60
C ILE A 132 -20.80 -28.17 -34.54
N LYS A 133 -19.61 -28.10 -33.92
CA LYS A 133 -18.76 -29.29 -33.73
C LYS A 133 -19.32 -30.27 -32.70
N MET A 134 -20.06 -29.81 -31.69
CA MET A 134 -20.68 -30.72 -30.70
C MET A 134 -21.87 -31.47 -31.30
N GLN A 135 -22.60 -30.86 -32.23
CA GLN A 135 -23.69 -31.53 -32.94
C GLN A 135 -23.18 -32.56 -33.97
N GLN A 136 -22.06 -32.29 -34.64
CA GLN A 136 -21.46 -33.25 -35.58
C GLN A 136 -20.89 -34.49 -34.87
N VAL A 137 -20.32 -34.34 -33.67
CA VAL A 137 -19.88 -35.47 -32.83
C VAL A 137 -21.07 -36.29 -32.35
N ASN A 138 -22.16 -35.66 -31.91
CA ASN A 138 -23.36 -36.38 -31.45
C ASN A 138 -24.12 -37.08 -32.59
N ASN A 139 -24.19 -36.47 -33.78
CA ASN A 139 -24.89 -37.07 -34.94
C ASN A 139 -24.13 -38.27 -35.55
N GLN A 140 -22.80 -38.33 -35.40
CA GLN A 140 -22.01 -39.50 -35.79
C GLN A 140 -22.16 -40.68 -34.83
N VAL A 141 -22.46 -40.43 -33.55
CA VAL A 141 -22.69 -41.48 -32.55
C VAL A 141 -24.08 -42.11 -32.71
N THR A 142 -25.09 -41.34 -33.14
CA THR A 142 -26.45 -41.84 -33.37
C THR A 142 -26.67 -42.54 -34.72
N SER A 143 -25.74 -42.44 -35.67
CA SER A 143 -25.82 -43.13 -36.97
C SER A 143 -25.12 -44.50 -37.00
N VAL A 144 -24.62 -44.98 -35.86
CA VAL A 144 -23.97 -46.30 -35.69
C VAL A 144 -24.78 -47.22 -34.76
N THR A 145 -26.07 -46.93 -34.57
CA THR A 145 -27.05 -47.84 -33.93
C THR A 145 -28.17 -48.12 -34.91
#